data_AF-B1BPH4-F1
#
_entry.id   AF-B1BPH4-F1
#
_cell.length_a   1.000
_cell.length_b   1.000
_cell.length_c   1.000
_cell.angle_alpha   90.00
_cell.angle_beta   90.00
_cell.angle_gamma   90.00
#
_symmetry.space_group_name_H-M   'P 1'
#
loop_
_entity.id
_entity.type
_entity.pdbx_description
1 polymer ?
#
loop_
_entity_poly.entity_id
_entity_poly.type
_entity_poly.pdbx_seq_one_letter_code
_entity_poly.pdbx_strand_id
1 'polypeptide(L)'
;MDIKIKIFWIVSILTGIIFIYMLSNIIFKLKLRKKIGRKSILNMISIIIGGYLIFLFFTIFNVYNYYNLKNLVEHSSMSKYIKDYKLSGTDYCVVTINGDEVFEKLDNKTKLEDMFELKIRCNSAIANTLFDGRIPYNIYHETKIIIIVNENEYILYNTDKDDKDKLFLNGNVVYEEIFN
;
A
#
# COMPACT_ATOMS: atom_id res chain seq x y z
N MET A 1 -9.49 -15.12 2.43
CA MET A 1 -9.57 -13.66 2.52
C MET A 1 -8.63 -13.19 3.62
N ASP A 2 -7.65 -12.36 3.24
CA ASP A 2 -6.60 -11.82 4.12
C ASP A 2 -7.19 -11.19 5.39
N ILE A 3 -6.51 -11.33 6.53
CA ILE A 3 -6.97 -10.80 7.81
C ILE A 3 -7.07 -9.27 7.78
N LYS A 4 -6.19 -8.59 7.02
CA LYS A 4 -6.26 -7.14 6.81
C LYS A 4 -7.52 -6.74 6.03
N ILE A 5 -7.90 -7.55 5.04
CA ILE A 5 -9.13 -7.33 4.24
C ILE A 5 -10.38 -7.59 5.09
N LYS A 6 -10.35 -8.59 5.98
CA LYS A 6 -11.45 -8.81 6.94
C LYS A 6 -11.61 -7.61 7.88
N ILE A 7 -10.52 -7.12 8.46
CA ILE A 7 -10.52 -5.92 9.31
C ILE A 7 -11.03 -4.71 8.52
N PHE A 8 -10.61 -4.55 7.25
CA PHE A 8 -11.10 -3.49 6.36
C PHE A 8 -12.62 -3.50 6.18
N TRP A 9 -13.22 -4.65 5.86
CA TRP A 9 -14.66 -4.76 5.67
C TRP A 9 -15.41 -4.47 6.97
N ILE A 10 -14.89 -4.98 8.10
CA ILE A 10 -15.45 -4.72 9.43
C ILE A 10 -15.43 -3.23 9.75
N VAL A 11 -14.28 -2.55 9.58
CA VAL A 11 -14.15 -1.11 9.83
C VAL A 11 -15.08 -0.32 8.91
N SER A 12 -15.13 -0.64 7.61
CA SER A 12 -15.99 0.04 6.63
C SER A 12 -17.47 -0.07 7.00
N ILE A 13 -17.93 -1.27 7.39
CA ILE A 13 -19.29 -1.53 7.86
C ILE A 13 -19.59 -0.75 9.14
N LEU A 14 -18.67 -0.75 10.11
CA LEU A 14 -18.80 0.01 11.36
C LEU A 14 -18.91 1.52 11.10
N THR A 15 -18.07 2.09 10.24
CA THR A 15 -18.18 3.49 9.84
C THR A 15 -19.51 3.80 9.14
N GLY A 16 -20.01 2.88 8.31
CA GLY A 16 -21.33 3.01 7.69
C GLY A 16 -22.47 3.02 8.72
N ILE A 17 -22.41 2.16 9.74
CA ILE A 17 -23.39 2.12 10.84
C ILE A 17 -23.35 3.43 11.65
N ILE A 18 -22.16 3.92 11.99
CA ILE A 18 -21.99 5.20 12.70
C ILE A 18 -22.56 6.36 11.86
N PHE A 19 -22.32 6.35 10.56
CA PHE A 19 -22.85 7.35 9.62
C PHE A 19 -24.38 7.35 9.59
N ILE A 20 -25.01 6.17 9.45
CA ILE A 20 -26.46 6.01 9.49
C ILE A 20 -27.01 6.52 10.83
N TYR A 21 -26.38 6.14 11.94
CA TYR A 21 -26.77 6.59 13.28
C TYR A 21 -26.71 8.12 13.42
N MET A 22 -25.64 8.77 12.97
CA MET A 22 -25.50 10.23 12.98
C MET A 22 -26.59 10.90 12.14
N LEU A 23 -26.89 10.37 10.95
CA LEU A 23 -27.94 10.87 10.08
C LEU A 23 -29.32 10.74 10.72
N SER A 24 -29.65 9.57 11.28
CA SER A 24 -30.90 9.32 11.99
C SER A 24 -31.07 10.24 13.20
N ASN A 25 -30.00 10.46 13.97
CA ASN A 25 -30.04 11.33 15.16
C ASN A 25 -30.22 12.81 14.79
N ILE A 26 -29.64 13.24 13.67
CA ILE A 26 -29.90 14.58 13.11
C ILE A 26 -31.36 14.69 12.67
N ILE A 27 -31.86 13.77 11.85
CA ILE A 27 -33.26 13.78 11.39
C ILE A 27 -34.23 13.81 12.58
N PHE A 28 -33.96 13.03 13.64
CA PHE A 28 -34.77 12.99 14.85
C PHE A 28 -34.70 14.30 15.66
N LYS A 29 -33.50 14.87 15.86
CA LYS A 29 -33.32 16.18 16.53
C LYS A 29 -33.97 17.33 15.75
N LEU A 30 -33.97 17.27 14.43
CA LEU A 30 -34.66 18.23 13.56
C LEU A 30 -36.17 18.17 13.74
N LYS A 31 -36.72 16.96 13.84
CA LYS A 31 -38.15 16.74 14.12
C LYS A 31 -38.56 17.32 15.48
N LEU A 32 -37.65 17.27 16.47
CA LEU A 32 -37.85 17.79 17.83
C LEU A 32 -37.61 19.31 17.98
N ARG A 33 -36.64 19.89 17.25
CA ARG A 33 -36.31 21.33 17.33
C ARG A 33 -36.78 22.07 16.07
N LYS A 34 -38.02 22.57 16.08
CA LYS A 34 -38.55 23.52 15.07
C LYS A 34 -37.75 24.85 14.93
N LYS A 35 -36.72 25.08 15.75
CA LYS A 35 -35.94 26.34 15.82
C LYS A 35 -34.62 26.35 15.04
N ILE A 36 -34.15 25.23 14.50
CA ILE A 36 -32.90 25.21 13.74
C ILE A 36 -33.18 25.65 12.30
N GLY A 37 -32.55 26.75 11.85
CA GLY A 37 -32.75 27.29 10.52
C GLY A 37 -32.28 26.32 9.42
N ARG A 38 -33.06 26.18 8.34
CA ARG A 38 -32.83 25.26 7.20
C ARG A 38 -31.40 25.29 6.65
N LYS A 39 -30.75 26.46 6.65
CA LYS A 39 -29.36 26.66 6.22
C LYS A 39 -28.33 25.95 7.11
N SER A 40 -28.50 25.99 8.43
CA SER A 40 -27.59 25.32 9.37
C SER A 40 -27.67 23.79 9.26
N ILE A 41 -28.86 23.29 8.92
CA ILE A 41 -29.13 21.86 8.76
C ILE A 41 -28.43 21.32 7.52
N LEU A 42 -28.58 22.03 6.39
CA LEU A 42 -27.94 21.68 5.14
C LEU A 42 -26.41 21.67 5.27
N ASN A 43 -25.82 22.64 5.99
CA ASN A 43 -24.39 22.64 6.25
C ASN A 43 -23.93 21.43 7.07
N MET A 44 -24.67 21.03 8.11
CA MET A 44 -24.31 19.88 8.94
C MET A 44 -24.38 18.56 8.17
N ILE A 45 -25.44 18.39 7.36
CA ILE A 45 -25.58 17.24 6.45
C ILE A 45 -24.45 17.22 5.41
N SER A 46 -24.11 18.37 4.83
CA SER A 46 -23.04 18.50 3.85
C SER A 46 -21.67 18.11 4.41
N ILE A 47 -21.34 18.52 5.64
CA ILE A 47 -20.08 18.13 6.30
C ILE A 47 -20.02 16.62 6.51
N ILE A 48 -21.12 16.02 6.95
CA ILE A 48 -21.19 14.58 7.24
C ILE A 48 -21.05 13.76 5.95
N ILE A 49 -21.80 14.13 4.90
CA ILE A 49 -21.70 13.47 3.58
C ILE A 49 -20.29 13.67 3.01
N GLY A 50 -19.75 14.88 3.06
CA GLY A 50 -18.41 15.18 2.57
C GLY A 50 -17.34 14.34 3.27
N GLY A 51 -17.37 14.28 4.61
CA GLY A 51 -16.44 13.44 5.37
C GLY A 51 -16.54 11.96 5.04
N TYR A 52 -17.77 11.43 4.87
CA TYR A 52 -17.98 10.03 4.49
C TYR A 52 -17.48 9.72 3.07
N LEU A 53 -17.70 10.63 2.10
CA LEU A 53 -17.20 10.47 0.74
C LEU A 53 -15.68 10.49 0.68
N ILE A 54 -15.03 11.41 1.42
CA ILE A 54 -13.57 11.46 1.52
C ILE A 54 -13.04 10.17 2.13
N PHE A 55 -13.64 9.69 3.22
CA PHE A 55 -13.27 8.42 3.84
C PHE A 55 -13.41 7.25 2.86
N LEU A 56 -14.55 7.13 2.17
CA LEU A 56 -14.78 6.09 1.16
C LEU A 56 -13.74 6.15 0.03
N PHE A 57 -13.41 7.34 -0.45
CA PHE A 57 -12.41 7.54 -1.50
C PHE A 57 -11.06 6.97 -1.09
N PHE A 58 -10.50 7.39 0.05
CA PHE A 58 -9.23 6.87 0.57
C PHE A 58 -9.29 5.36 0.83
N THR A 59 -10.43 4.87 1.31
CA THR A 59 -10.67 3.47 1.66
C THR A 59 -10.65 2.57 0.41
N ILE A 60 -11.39 2.94 -0.64
CA ILE A 60 -11.41 2.22 -1.93
C ILE A 60 -10.02 2.27 -2.58
N PHE A 61 -9.40 3.45 -2.56
CA PHE A 61 -8.07 3.66 -3.11
C PHE A 61 -7.03 2.70 -2.50
N ASN A 62 -7.00 2.60 -1.17
CA ASN A 62 -6.09 1.73 -0.44
C ASN A 62 -6.31 0.25 -0.74
N VAL A 63 -7.56 -0.19 -0.88
CA VAL A 63 -7.87 -1.59 -1.25
C VAL A 63 -7.47 -1.91 -2.67
N TYR A 64 -7.74 -0.99 -3.60
CA TYR A 64 -7.35 -1.15 -4.99
C TYR A 64 -5.82 -1.32 -5.11
N ASN A 65 -5.05 -0.44 -4.45
CA ASN A 65 -3.59 -0.54 -4.40
C ASN A 65 -3.12 -1.85 -3.78
N TYR A 66 -3.76 -2.28 -2.69
CA TYR A 66 -3.44 -3.55 -2.05
C TYR A 66 -3.55 -4.72 -3.03
N TYR A 67 -4.67 -4.82 -3.77
CA TYR A 67 -4.89 -5.89 -4.74
C TYR A 67 -3.95 -5.81 -5.93
N ASN A 68 -3.66 -4.61 -6.44
CA ASN A 68 -2.69 -4.44 -7.52
C ASN A 68 -1.29 -4.90 -7.10
N LEU A 69 -0.82 -4.46 -5.93
CA LEU A 69 0.49 -4.87 -5.40
C LEU A 69 0.54 -6.37 -5.12
N LYS A 70 -0.51 -6.92 -4.51
CA LYS A 70 -0.68 -8.36 -4.33
C LYS A 70 -0.53 -9.12 -5.65
N ASN A 71 -1.27 -8.69 -6.68
CA ASN A 71 -1.25 -9.33 -7.98
C ASN A 71 0.15 -9.27 -8.63
N LEU A 72 0.86 -8.14 -8.48
CA LEU A 72 2.22 -8.00 -8.97
C LEU A 72 3.19 -8.95 -8.28
N VAL A 73 3.13 -9.08 -6.96
CA VAL A 73 3.98 -10.01 -6.21
C VAL A 73 3.72 -11.45 -6.64
N GLU A 74 2.44 -11.85 -6.73
CA GLU A 74 2.03 -13.21 -7.09
C GLU A 74 2.38 -13.61 -8.54
N HIS A 75 2.52 -12.64 -9.45
CA HIS A 75 2.86 -12.87 -10.86
C HIS A 75 4.26 -12.35 -11.23
N SER A 76 5.10 -12.08 -10.23
CA SER A 76 6.49 -11.65 -10.45
C SER A 76 7.41 -12.85 -10.70
N SER A 77 8.59 -12.59 -11.26
CA SER A 77 9.72 -13.53 -11.30
C SER A 77 10.05 -14.09 -9.91
N MET A 78 9.84 -13.29 -8.85
CA MET A 78 10.03 -13.70 -7.47
C MET A 78 9.03 -14.74 -6.96
N SER A 79 7.83 -14.86 -7.54
CA SER A 79 6.72 -15.70 -7.06
C SER A 79 7.09 -17.16 -6.78
N LYS A 80 7.99 -17.73 -7.59
CA LYS A 80 8.53 -19.10 -7.43
C LYS A 80 9.31 -19.32 -6.13
N TYR A 81 9.75 -18.24 -5.50
CA TYR A 81 10.57 -18.25 -4.27
C TYR A 81 9.78 -17.84 -3.02
N ILE A 82 8.49 -17.48 -3.17
CA ILE A 82 7.69 -16.91 -2.09
C ILE A 82 6.99 -18.02 -1.30
N LYS A 83 7.29 -18.11 0.00
CA LYS A 83 6.47 -18.89 0.94
C LYS A 83 5.26 -18.08 1.42
N ASP A 84 5.51 -16.81 1.78
CA ASP A 84 4.50 -15.84 2.21
C ASP A 84 5.03 -14.42 1.99
N TYR A 85 4.16 -13.42 2.00
CA TYR A 85 4.57 -12.02 1.89
C TYR A 85 3.64 -11.07 2.65
N LYS A 86 4.19 -9.92 3.03
CA LYS A 86 3.50 -8.83 3.70
C LYS A 86 3.71 -7.54 2.93
N LEU A 87 2.60 -6.91 2.58
CA LEU A 87 2.57 -5.55 2.06
C LEU A 87 2.33 -4.58 3.23
N SER A 88 3.22 -3.61 3.42
CA SER A 88 3.09 -2.59 4.46
C SER A 88 3.08 -1.19 3.87
N GLY A 89 2.07 -0.41 4.25
CA GLY A 89 1.85 0.94 3.74
C GLY A 89 1.18 0.90 2.37
N THR A 90 0.01 1.50 2.23
CA THR A 90 -0.50 1.91 0.90
C THR A 90 0.18 3.19 0.42
N ASP A 91 0.86 3.88 1.34
CA ASP A 91 1.60 5.13 1.13
C ASP A 91 3.12 4.88 0.95
N TYR A 92 3.58 3.62 1.00
CA TYR A 92 4.99 3.22 0.83
C TYR A 92 5.03 1.85 0.17
N CYS A 93 5.81 1.69 -0.89
CA CYS A 93 5.91 0.42 -1.58
C CYS A 93 6.89 -0.51 -0.85
N VAL A 94 6.48 -1.01 0.32
CA VAL A 94 7.29 -1.93 1.11
C VAL A 94 6.71 -3.35 0.99
N VAL A 95 7.48 -4.21 0.35
CA VAL A 95 7.16 -5.63 0.18
C VAL A 95 8.15 -6.45 0.99
N THR A 96 7.65 -7.16 2.00
CA THR A 96 8.44 -8.14 2.75
C THR A 96 8.05 -9.53 2.31
N ILE A 97 8.99 -10.28 1.75
CA ILE A 97 8.80 -11.64 1.26
C ILE A 97 9.52 -12.59 2.20
N ASN A 98 8.84 -13.66 2.61
CA ASN A 98 9.47 -14.82 3.21
C ASN A 98 9.90 -15.77 2.08
N GLY A 99 11.20 -15.79 1.81
CA GLY A 99 11.77 -16.57 0.73
C GLY A 99 12.05 -18.03 1.11
N ASP A 100 12.37 -18.84 0.12
CA ASP A 100 12.86 -20.19 0.30
C ASP A 100 14.39 -20.31 0.15
N GLU A 101 14.92 -21.50 0.40
CA GLU A 101 16.34 -21.79 0.25
C GLU A 101 16.82 -21.75 -1.21
N VAL A 102 15.89 -21.82 -2.19
CA VAL A 102 16.25 -21.73 -3.60
C VAL A 102 16.67 -20.31 -3.93
N PHE A 103 15.95 -19.31 -3.39
CA PHE A 103 16.37 -17.91 -3.49
C PHE A 103 17.75 -17.67 -2.88
N GLU A 104 18.02 -18.22 -1.69
CA GLU A 104 19.31 -18.05 -1.00
C GLU A 104 20.50 -18.54 -1.86
N LYS A 105 20.30 -19.60 -2.64
CA LYS A 105 21.30 -20.22 -3.52
C LYS A 105 21.54 -19.49 -4.83
N LEU A 106 20.71 -18.50 -5.21
CA LEU A 106 20.94 -17.67 -6.39
C LEU A 106 22.24 -16.85 -6.23
N ASP A 107 22.89 -16.49 -7.33
CA ASP A 107 23.95 -15.50 -7.27
C ASP A 107 23.38 -14.10 -6.96
N ASN A 108 24.22 -13.23 -6.40
CA ASN A 108 23.75 -11.92 -5.94
C ASN A 108 23.27 -11.01 -7.08
N LYS A 109 23.73 -11.23 -8.32
CA LYS A 109 23.27 -10.47 -9.47
C LYS A 109 21.83 -10.83 -9.80
N THR A 110 21.52 -12.12 -9.94
CA THR A 110 20.13 -12.56 -10.17
C THR A 110 19.19 -12.18 -9.03
N LYS A 111 19.65 -12.25 -7.76
CA LYS A 111 18.87 -11.73 -6.62
C LYS A 111 18.52 -10.25 -6.81
N LEU A 112 19.50 -9.43 -7.20
CA LEU A 112 19.27 -8.00 -7.43
C LEU A 112 18.30 -7.77 -8.59
N GLU A 113 18.49 -8.44 -9.73
CA GLU A 113 17.64 -8.31 -10.93
C GLU A 113 16.17 -8.63 -10.62
N ASP A 114 15.90 -9.77 -9.97
CA ASP A 114 14.53 -10.19 -9.64
C ASP A 114 13.88 -9.22 -8.61
N MET A 115 14.64 -8.78 -7.60
CA MET A 115 14.16 -7.78 -6.62
C MET A 115 13.89 -6.42 -7.27
N PHE A 116 14.74 -6.01 -8.21
CA PHE A 116 14.66 -4.75 -8.93
C PHE A 116 13.46 -4.71 -9.88
N GLU A 117 13.21 -5.79 -10.61
CA GLU A 117 12.04 -5.92 -11.46
C GLU A 117 10.74 -5.75 -10.65
N LEU A 118 10.64 -6.44 -9.51
CA LEU A 118 9.49 -6.30 -8.62
C LEU A 118 9.35 -4.87 -8.10
N LYS A 119 10.47 -4.25 -7.67
CA LYS A 119 10.52 -2.86 -7.22
C LYS A 119 9.93 -1.90 -8.26
N ILE A 120 10.38 -1.99 -9.52
CA ILE A 120 9.89 -1.13 -10.61
C ILE A 120 8.40 -1.32 -10.86
N ARG A 121 7.94 -2.57 -10.93
CA ARG A 121 6.53 -2.88 -11.19
C ARG A 121 5.63 -2.31 -10.09
N CYS A 122 6.02 -2.50 -8.83
CA CYS A 122 5.25 -1.99 -7.72
C CYS A 122 5.28 -0.45 -7.66
N ASN A 123 6.43 0.19 -7.92
CA ASN A 123 6.53 1.65 -8.08
C ASN A 123 5.58 2.18 -9.16
N SER A 124 5.61 1.55 -10.34
CA SER A 124 4.78 1.93 -11.47
C SER A 124 3.29 1.79 -11.17
N ALA A 125 2.88 0.73 -10.46
CA ALA A 125 1.48 0.54 -10.10
C ALA A 125 0.96 1.62 -9.15
N ILE A 126 1.75 2.04 -8.17
CA ILE A 126 1.35 3.11 -7.25
C ILE A 126 1.37 4.47 -7.97
N ALA A 127 2.40 4.74 -8.79
CA ALA A 127 2.49 5.96 -9.60
C ALA A 127 1.30 6.10 -10.56
N ASN A 128 0.88 5.02 -11.21
CA ASN A 128 -0.28 5.00 -12.09
C ASN A 128 -1.58 5.30 -11.32
N THR A 129 -1.72 4.77 -10.11
CA THR A 129 -2.94 4.96 -9.33
C THR A 129 -3.03 6.36 -8.73
N LEU A 130 -1.93 6.93 -8.23
CA LEU A 130 -1.91 8.26 -7.61
C LEU A 130 -1.74 9.42 -8.59
N PHE A 131 -0.94 9.24 -9.63
CA PHE A 131 -0.46 10.32 -10.50
C PHE A 131 -0.73 10.07 -11.98
N ASP A 132 -1.57 9.09 -12.34
CA ASP A 132 -1.84 8.74 -13.74
C ASP A 132 -0.54 8.43 -14.51
N GLY A 133 0.47 7.92 -13.81
CA GLY A 133 1.79 7.57 -14.35
C GLY A 133 2.67 8.76 -14.72
N ARG A 134 2.23 9.99 -14.46
CA ARG A 134 2.94 11.23 -14.86
C ARG A 134 4.10 11.58 -13.94
N ILE A 135 4.07 11.09 -12.71
CA ILE A 135 5.08 11.38 -11.68
C ILE A 135 5.60 10.05 -11.13
N PRO A 136 6.91 9.79 -11.19
CA PRO A 136 7.51 8.63 -10.55
C PRO A 136 7.25 8.67 -9.03
N TYR A 137 6.60 7.63 -8.50
CA TYR A 137 6.19 7.57 -7.09
C TYR A 137 7.39 7.56 -6.11
N ASN A 138 8.50 6.99 -6.56
CA ASN A 138 9.75 6.89 -5.82
C ASN A 138 10.35 8.26 -5.42
N ILE A 139 9.98 9.36 -6.10
CA ILE A 139 10.46 10.71 -5.75
C ILE A 139 9.98 11.16 -4.36
N TYR A 140 8.83 10.65 -3.89
CA TYR A 140 8.17 11.16 -2.68
C TYR A 140 8.10 10.14 -1.54
N HIS A 141 8.29 8.86 -1.82
CA HIS A 141 8.02 7.78 -0.85
C HIS A 141 9.05 6.65 -0.94
N GLU A 142 9.40 6.10 0.23
CA GLU A 142 10.32 4.97 0.33
C GLU A 142 9.71 3.71 -0.29
N THR A 143 10.38 3.18 -1.31
CA THR A 143 10.12 1.84 -1.86
C THR A 143 11.25 0.92 -1.44
N LYS A 144 10.91 -0.25 -0.88
CA LYS A 144 11.91 -1.28 -0.62
C LYS A 144 11.33 -2.67 -0.73
N ILE A 145 12.15 -3.56 -1.26
CA ILE A 145 11.88 -4.99 -1.28
C ILE A 145 12.78 -5.63 -0.23
N ILE A 146 12.17 -6.36 0.70
CA ILE A 146 12.86 -7.10 1.77
C ILE A 146 12.55 -8.57 1.54
N ILE A 147 13.58 -9.42 1.48
CA ILE A 147 13.43 -10.87 1.41
C ILE A 147 14.13 -11.46 2.62
N ILE A 148 13.38 -12.20 3.42
CA ILE A 148 13.89 -12.89 4.60
C ILE A 148 13.94 -14.38 4.26
N VAL A 149 15.13 -14.99 4.35
CA VAL A 149 15.33 -16.43 4.26
C VAL A 149 16.06 -16.88 5.51
N ASN A 150 15.42 -17.67 6.35
CA ASN A 150 15.97 -18.09 7.64
C ASN A 150 16.38 -16.87 8.49
N GLU A 151 17.68 -16.69 8.77
CA GLU A 151 18.25 -15.55 9.51
C GLU A 151 18.83 -14.46 8.59
N ASN A 152 18.78 -14.67 7.26
CA ASN A 152 19.31 -13.75 6.27
C ASN A 152 18.23 -12.79 5.76
N GLU A 153 18.49 -11.50 5.92
CA GLU A 153 17.66 -10.41 5.43
C GLU A 153 18.33 -9.74 4.23
N TYR A 154 17.75 -9.91 3.05
CA TYR A 154 18.14 -9.25 1.82
C TYR A 154 17.28 -8.00 1.61
N ILE A 155 17.90 -6.84 1.38
CA ILE A 155 17.18 -5.58 1.22
C ILE A 155 17.63 -4.87 -0.05
N LEU A 156 16.65 -4.42 -0.84
CA LEU A 156 16.83 -3.47 -1.93
C LEU A 156 16.07 -2.19 -1.62
N TYR A 157 16.79 -1.10 -1.39
CA TYR A 157 16.22 0.22 -1.13
C TYR A 157 15.85 0.95 -2.43
N ASN A 158 15.13 2.06 -2.26
CA ASN A 158 14.89 3.02 -3.31
C ASN A 158 16.19 3.78 -3.62
N THR A 159 16.59 3.75 -4.88
CA THR A 159 17.80 4.38 -5.39
C THR A 159 17.43 5.75 -5.93
N ASP A 160 17.25 6.72 -5.03
CA ASP A 160 17.00 8.12 -5.43
C ASP A 160 18.25 9.01 -5.28
N LYS A 161 19.43 8.44 -4.94
CA LYS A 161 20.63 9.26 -4.63
C LYS A 161 21.96 8.75 -5.19
N ASP A 162 22.07 7.47 -5.50
CA ASP A 162 23.24 6.89 -6.17
C ASP A 162 22.73 6.20 -7.44
N ASP A 163 23.39 6.42 -8.58
CA ASP A 163 23.07 5.79 -9.89
C ASP A 163 23.33 4.26 -9.90
N LYS A 164 23.26 3.60 -8.74
CA LYS A 164 23.67 2.21 -8.54
C LYS A 164 22.72 1.49 -7.60
N ASP A 165 22.09 0.45 -8.10
CA ASP A 165 21.30 -0.47 -7.29
C ASP A 165 22.22 -1.38 -6.46
N LYS A 166 21.97 -1.38 -5.14
CA LYS A 166 22.75 -2.11 -4.14
C LYS A 166 21.89 -3.17 -3.48
N LEU A 167 22.40 -4.39 -3.41
CA LEU A 167 21.83 -5.48 -2.62
C LEU A 167 22.50 -5.50 -1.25
N PHE A 168 21.69 -5.41 -0.19
CA PHE A 168 22.15 -5.51 1.18
C PHE A 168 21.81 -6.89 1.74
N LEU A 169 22.74 -7.51 2.47
CA LEU A 169 22.53 -8.70 3.30
C LEU A 169 22.83 -8.33 4.74
N ASN A 170 21.83 -8.43 5.63
CA ASN A 170 21.95 -8.10 7.05
C ASN A 170 22.61 -6.72 7.28
N GLY A 171 22.26 -5.74 6.43
CA GLY A 171 22.80 -4.38 6.47
C GLY A 171 24.13 -4.15 5.74
N ASN A 172 24.79 -5.18 5.23
CA ASN A 172 26.05 -5.05 4.49
C ASN A 172 25.82 -5.13 2.97
N VAL A 173 26.50 -4.28 2.19
CA VAL A 173 26.46 -4.35 0.73
C VAL A 173 27.14 -5.65 0.26
N VAL A 174 26.41 -6.48 -0.47
CA VAL A 174 26.92 -7.75 -1.02
C VAL A 174 26.99 -7.77 -2.54
N TYR A 175 26.35 -6.80 -3.20
CA TYR A 175 26.43 -6.59 -4.63
C TYR A 175 26.00 -5.16 -4.98
N GLU A 176 26.64 -4.59 -6.01
CA GLU A 176 26.37 -3.26 -6.53
C GLU A 176 26.46 -3.34 -8.06
N GLU A 177 25.37 -2.98 -8.74
CA GLU A 177 25.37 -2.91 -10.20
C GLU A 177 25.77 -1.50 -10.65
N ILE A 178 26.81 -1.42 -11.48
CA ILE A 178 27.29 -0.18 -12.08
C ILE A 178 26.66 -0.08 -13.46
N PHE A 179 25.68 0.80 -13.62
CA PHE A 179 25.18 1.17 -14.94
C PHE A 179 26.23 2.07 -15.61
N ASN A 180 26.96 1.52 -16.59
CA ASN A 180 27.86 2.27 -17.48
C ASN A 180 27.11 2.83 -18.68
#